data_AF-A0A0R0CMI3-F1
#
_entry.id   AF-A0A0R0CMI3-F1
#
_cell.length_a   1.000
_cell.length_b   1.000
_cell.length_c   1.000
_cell.angle_alpha   90.00
_cell.angle_beta   90.00
_cell.angle_gamma   90.00
#
_symmetry.space_group_name_H-M   'P 1'
#
loop_
_entity.id
_entity.type
_entity.pdbx_description
1 polymer ?
#
loop_
_entity_poly.entity_id
_entity_poly.type
_entity_poly.pdbx_seq_one_letter_code
_entity_poly.pdbx_strand_id
1 'polypeptide(L)'
;MRNYDLEFLKRFSIVIAILAIITIGLIIFASFLQHAIPKEVSPTATKRIEQRIAPIGAVYAGATGASAQAAASAAAAAAAAASGAYGGTLDGKTIFDNLCTACHTSGVGNAPTLDHSHWDKRLAQGKDTLYKHAIEGYTGPDGGIMPPKGGNAGLSEEQIHAAVDWMTSNLK
;
A
#
# COMPACT_ATOMS: atom_id res chain seq x y z
N MET A 1 -36.51 -46.05 -54.48
CA MET A 1 -36.60 -45.81 -53.02
C MET A 1 -37.79 -46.57 -52.49
N ARG A 2 -37.63 -47.32 -51.40
CA ARG A 2 -38.75 -48.03 -50.75
C ARG A 2 -39.57 -47.01 -49.96
N ASN A 3 -40.86 -47.28 -49.74
CA ASN A 3 -41.74 -46.38 -48.98
C ASN A 3 -41.21 -46.06 -47.57
N TYR A 4 -40.44 -46.98 -46.97
CA TYR A 4 -39.76 -46.79 -45.68
C TYR A 4 -38.67 -45.71 -45.70
N ASP A 5 -37.94 -45.57 -46.81
CA ASP A 5 -36.86 -44.56 -46.94
C ASP A 5 -37.45 -43.15 -47.01
N LEU A 6 -38.59 -42.99 -47.71
CA LEU A 6 -39.30 -41.72 -47.82
C LEU A 6 -39.91 -41.30 -46.48
N GLU A 7 -40.47 -42.24 -45.74
CA GLU A 7 -41.03 -41.99 -44.40
C GLU A 7 -39.91 -41.60 -43.39
N PHE A 8 -38.75 -42.27 -43.48
CA PHE A 8 -37.56 -41.91 -42.69
C PHE A 8 -37.06 -40.51 -43.03
N LEU A 9 -36.84 -40.20 -44.32
CA LEU A 9 -36.35 -38.88 -44.77
C LEU A 9 -37.33 -37.76 -44.40
N LYS A 10 -38.65 -38.01 -44.50
CA LYS A 10 -39.68 -37.04 -44.09
C LYS A 10 -39.59 -36.74 -42.60
N ARG A 11 -39.52 -37.76 -41.74
CA ARG A 11 -39.41 -37.58 -40.28
C ARG A 11 -38.10 -36.91 -39.90
N PHE A 12 -36.99 -37.34 -40.49
CA PHE A 12 -35.67 -36.75 -40.28
C PHE A 12 -35.62 -35.28 -40.70
N SER A 13 -36.20 -34.93 -41.85
CA SER A 13 -36.26 -33.54 -42.33
C SER A 13 -37.11 -32.65 -41.44
N ILE A 14 -38.24 -33.16 -40.92
CA ILE A 14 -39.09 -32.43 -39.96
C ILE A 14 -38.31 -32.14 -38.67
N VAL A 15 -37.58 -33.12 -38.14
CA VAL A 15 -36.75 -32.92 -36.95
C VAL A 15 -35.68 -31.86 -37.19
N ILE A 16 -34.98 -31.90 -38.32
CA ILE A 16 -33.97 -30.88 -38.67
C ILE A 16 -34.61 -29.49 -38.79
N ALA A 17 -35.77 -29.38 -39.44
CA ALA A 17 -36.46 -28.10 -39.59
C ALA A 17 -36.88 -27.50 -38.24
N ILE A 18 -37.41 -28.34 -37.33
CA ILE A 18 -37.76 -27.92 -35.98
C ILE A 18 -36.53 -27.44 -35.22
N LEU A 19 -35.42 -28.20 -35.26
CA LEU A 19 -34.18 -27.82 -34.61
C LEU A 19 -33.63 -26.50 -35.17
N ALA A 20 -33.65 -26.30 -36.48
CA ALA A 20 -33.21 -25.05 -37.12
C ALA A 20 -34.04 -23.84 -36.66
N ILE A 21 -35.37 -23.99 -36.57
CA ILE A 21 -36.26 -22.93 -36.07
C ILE A 21 -35.94 -22.60 -34.62
N ILE A 22 -35.75 -23.62 -33.77
CA ILE A 22 -35.38 -23.43 -32.36
C ILE A 22 -34.05 -22.69 -32.26
N THR A 23 -33.04 -23.09 -33.03
CA THR A 23 -31.73 -22.42 -33.05
C THR A 23 -31.86 -20.95 -33.46
N ILE A 24 -32.61 -20.64 -34.52
CA ILE A 24 -32.85 -19.26 -34.94
C ILE A 24 -33.57 -18.47 -33.85
N GLY A 25 -34.58 -19.06 -33.21
CA GLY A 25 -35.29 -18.44 -32.08
C GLY A 25 -34.36 -18.12 -30.91
N LEU A 26 -33.47 -19.05 -30.55
CA LEU A 26 -32.48 -18.84 -29.49
C LEU A 26 -31.47 -17.73 -29.84
N ILE A 27 -31.04 -17.63 -31.10
CA ILE A 27 -30.13 -16.57 -31.56
C ILE A 27 -30.81 -15.20 -31.47
N ILE A 28 -32.07 -15.09 -31.94
CA ILE A 28 -32.83 -13.84 -31.87
C ILE A 28 -33.05 -13.43 -30.41
N PHE A 29 -33.42 -14.39 -29.56
CA PHE A 29 -33.64 -14.14 -28.14
C PHE A 29 -32.35 -13.70 -27.42
N ALA A 30 -31.22 -14.35 -27.69
CA ALA A 30 -29.91 -13.95 -27.16
C ALA A 30 -29.50 -12.54 -27.63
N SER A 31 -29.74 -12.23 -28.91
CA SER A 31 -29.50 -10.89 -29.44
C SER A 31 -30.36 -9.85 -28.74
N PHE A 32 -31.65 -10.13 -28.51
CA PHE A 32 -32.54 -9.23 -27.78
C PHE A 32 -32.05 -8.96 -26.35
N LEU A 33 -31.68 -10.01 -25.60
CA LEU A 33 -31.14 -9.86 -24.24
C LEU A 33 -29.85 -9.05 -24.20
N GLN A 34 -28.96 -9.23 -25.16
CA GLN A 34 -27.69 -8.49 -25.26
C GLN A 34 -27.89 -6.98 -25.45
N HIS A 35 -28.98 -6.56 -26.10
CA HIS A 35 -29.30 -5.13 -26.29
C HIS A 35 -30.14 -4.56 -25.15
N ALA A 36 -30.98 -5.39 -24.51
CA ALA A 36 -31.84 -4.97 -23.42
C ALA A 36 -31.09 -4.83 -22.08
N ILE A 37 -30.05 -5.62 -21.85
CA ILE A 37 -29.27 -5.60 -20.61
C ILE A 37 -28.02 -4.72 -20.82
N PRO A 38 -27.83 -3.65 -20.03
CA PRO A 38 -26.62 -2.83 -20.12
C PRO A 38 -25.39 -3.66 -19.78
N LYS A 39 -24.28 -3.41 -20.49
CA LYS A 39 -23.01 -4.11 -20.23
C LYS A 39 -22.53 -3.81 -18.81
N GLU A 40 -22.40 -4.82 -17.97
CA GLU A 40 -21.81 -4.67 -16.65
C GLU A 40 -20.31 -4.35 -16.79
N VAL A 41 -19.92 -3.18 -16.29
CA VAL A 41 -18.52 -2.79 -16.21
C VAL A 41 -17.96 -3.41 -14.93
N SER A 42 -16.92 -4.23 -15.05
CA SER A 42 -16.31 -4.85 -13.88
C SER A 42 -15.74 -3.78 -12.94
N PRO A 43 -15.78 -3.97 -11.61
CA PRO A 43 -15.20 -3.03 -10.66
C PRO A 43 -13.73 -2.70 -10.95
N THR A 44 -12.99 -3.68 -11.48
CA THR A 44 -11.59 -3.51 -11.91
C THR A 44 -11.46 -2.61 -13.13
N ALA A 45 -12.39 -2.68 -14.09
CA ALA A 45 -12.41 -1.80 -15.25
C ALA A 45 -12.73 -0.35 -14.84
N THR A 46 -13.69 -0.15 -13.93
CA THR A 46 -14.00 1.17 -13.36
C THR A 46 -12.78 1.78 -12.66
N LYS A 47 -12.11 1.02 -11.78
CA LYS A 47 -10.88 1.47 -11.10
C LYS A 47 -9.78 1.86 -12.09
N ARG A 48 -9.59 1.10 -13.17
CA ARG A 48 -8.59 1.40 -14.19
C ARG A 48 -8.90 2.70 -14.93
N ILE A 49 -10.18 2.97 -15.20
CA ILE A 49 -10.61 4.22 -15.83
C ILE A 49 -10.35 5.39 -14.87
N GLU A 50 -10.76 5.26 -13.61
CA GLU A 50 -10.53 6.26 -12.54
C GLU A 50 -9.04 6.62 -12.40
N GLN A 51 -8.16 5.61 -12.38
CA GLN A 51 -6.72 5.82 -12.32
C GLN A 51 -6.15 6.58 -13.53
N ARG A 52 -6.76 6.43 -14.72
CA ARG A 52 -6.30 7.09 -15.95
C ARG A 52 -6.82 8.52 -16.10
N ILE A 53 -7.98 8.83 -15.52
CA ILE A 53 -8.55 10.19 -15.53
C ILE A 53 -8.06 11.03 -14.35
N ALA A 54 -7.35 10.43 -13.40
CA ALA A 54 -6.75 11.16 -12.30
C ALA A 54 -5.78 12.23 -12.85
N PRO A 55 -5.84 13.47 -12.34
CA PRO A 55 -4.98 14.53 -12.79
C PRO A 55 -3.52 14.17 -12.53
N ILE A 56 -2.69 14.22 -13.59
CA ILE A 56 -1.24 13.98 -13.51
C ILE A 56 -0.48 15.11 -12.78
N GLY A 57 -1.17 16.19 -12.44
CA GLY A 57 -0.64 17.33 -11.70
C GLY A 57 -1.75 18.33 -11.41
N ALA A 58 -1.57 19.15 -10.38
CA ALA A 58 -2.47 20.25 -10.06
C ALA A 58 -1.92 21.55 -10.64
N VAL A 59 -2.79 22.33 -11.30
CA VAL A 59 -2.44 23.65 -11.83
C VAL A 59 -2.76 24.69 -10.77
N TYR A 60 -1.71 25.31 -10.23
CA TYR A 60 -1.81 26.35 -9.21
C TYR A 60 -1.55 27.71 -9.86
N ALA A 61 -2.59 28.52 -10.04
CA ALA A 61 -2.47 29.88 -10.57
C ALA A 61 -2.88 30.93 -9.53
N GLY A 62 -2.12 32.03 -9.47
CA GLY A 62 -2.37 33.14 -8.54
C GLY A 62 -2.02 32.84 -7.08
N ALA A 63 -2.29 33.81 -6.19
CA ALA A 63 -1.98 33.71 -4.76
C ALA A 63 -2.78 32.60 -4.05
N THR A 64 -3.99 32.30 -4.54
CA THR A 64 -4.82 31.18 -4.07
C THR A 64 -4.30 29.82 -4.56
N GLY A 65 -3.64 29.78 -5.73
CA GLY A 65 -2.92 28.61 -6.20
C GLY A 65 -1.71 28.28 -5.32
N ALA A 66 -0.93 29.29 -4.93
CA ALA A 66 0.25 29.09 -4.08
C ALA A 66 -0.09 28.50 -2.70
N SER A 67 -1.19 28.96 -2.07
CA SER A 67 -1.66 28.37 -0.80
C SER A 67 -2.18 26.95 -0.97
N ALA A 68 -2.88 26.66 -2.07
CA ALA A 68 -3.34 25.31 -2.39
C ALA A 68 -2.16 24.35 -2.69
N GLN A 69 -1.09 24.83 -3.32
CA GLN A 69 0.13 24.05 -3.56
C GLN A 69 0.88 23.72 -2.27
N ALA A 70 0.98 24.68 -1.35
CA ALA A 70 1.57 24.47 -0.04
C ALA A 70 0.76 23.45 0.78
N ALA A 71 -0.58 23.54 0.75
CA ALA A 71 -1.46 22.58 1.42
C ALA A 71 -1.36 21.18 0.81
N ALA A 72 -1.28 21.06 -0.52
CA ALA A 72 -1.13 19.77 -1.19
C ALA A 72 0.24 19.13 -0.93
N SER A 73 1.32 19.93 -0.89
CA SER A 73 2.65 19.45 -0.52
C SER A 73 2.69 18.96 0.94
N ALA A 74 2.07 19.70 1.85
CA ALA A 74 1.94 19.29 3.25
C ALA A 74 1.11 18.00 3.39
N ALA A 75 0.02 17.86 2.61
CA ALA A 75 -0.79 16.63 2.59
C ALA A 75 -0.03 15.43 1.99
N ALA A 76 0.78 15.64 0.96
CA ALA A 76 1.63 14.59 0.38
C ALA A 76 2.74 14.16 1.36
N ALA A 77 3.35 15.11 2.06
CA ALA A 77 4.32 14.81 3.12
C ALA A 77 3.66 14.05 4.30
N ALA A 78 2.44 14.43 4.68
CA ALA A 78 1.67 13.72 5.70
C ALA A 78 1.28 12.30 5.26
N ALA A 79 0.90 12.11 3.99
CA ALA A 79 0.57 10.78 3.45
C ALA A 79 1.82 9.87 3.34
N ALA A 80 2.97 10.43 2.99
CA ALA A 80 4.24 9.73 3.00
C ALA A 80 4.69 9.36 4.42
N ALA A 81 4.45 10.23 5.40
CA ALA A 81 4.67 9.92 6.82
C ALA A 81 3.68 8.85 7.34
N ALA A 82 2.43 8.86 6.86
CA ALA A 82 1.40 7.91 7.27
C ALA A 82 1.58 6.49 6.71
N SER A 83 2.34 6.34 5.62
CA SER A 83 2.65 5.02 5.06
C SER A 83 3.84 4.34 5.75
N GLY A 84 4.63 5.08 6.54
CA GLY A 84 5.78 4.60 7.31
C GLY A 84 6.90 4.01 6.45
N ALA A 85 8.15 4.14 6.89
CA ALA A 85 9.25 3.45 6.26
C ALA A 85 9.04 1.92 6.37
N TYR A 86 9.64 1.13 5.48
CA TYR A 86 9.56 -0.35 5.56
C TYR A 86 8.13 -0.90 5.51
N GLY A 87 7.25 -0.25 4.74
CA GLY A 87 5.85 -0.68 4.57
C GLY A 87 4.99 -0.47 5.82
N GLY A 88 5.37 0.45 6.70
CA GLY A 88 4.62 0.77 7.92
C GLY A 88 4.66 -0.32 8.99
N THR A 89 5.60 -1.28 8.90
CA THR A 89 5.75 -2.31 9.94
C THR A 89 6.05 -1.68 11.30
N LEU A 90 5.44 -2.23 12.35
CA LEU A 90 5.72 -1.90 13.77
C LEU A 90 6.61 -2.96 14.43
N ASP A 91 7.21 -3.86 13.66
CA ASP A 91 8.23 -4.76 14.18
C ASP A 91 9.54 -4.01 14.41
N GLY A 92 9.81 -3.71 15.69
CA GLY A 92 11.00 -2.97 16.11
C GLY A 92 12.32 -3.65 15.71
N LYS A 93 12.35 -4.99 15.61
CA LYS A 93 13.53 -5.72 15.13
C LYS A 93 13.82 -5.40 13.67
N THR A 94 12.80 -5.50 12.82
CA THR A 94 12.93 -5.18 11.39
C THR A 94 13.42 -3.75 11.21
N ILE A 95 12.88 -2.78 11.94
CA ILE A 95 13.31 -1.38 11.85
C ILE A 95 14.77 -1.23 12.32
N PHE A 96 15.13 -1.86 13.43
CA PHE A 96 16.50 -1.84 13.94
C PHE A 96 17.50 -2.42 12.94
N ASP A 97 17.20 -3.59 12.39
CA ASP A 97 18.07 -4.30 11.44
C ASP A 97 18.26 -3.52 10.14
N ASN A 98 17.25 -2.74 9.70
CA ASN A 98 17.33 -1.98 8.45
C ASN A 98 17.94 -0.58 8.59
N LEU A 99 17.93 0.01 9.79
CA LEU A 99 18.38 1.40 9.99
C LEU A 99 19.31 1.55 11.20
N CYS A 100 18.82 1.20 12.38
CA CYS A 100 19.44 1.56 13.65
C CYS A 100 20.76 0.81 13.90
N THR A 101 20.89 -0.42 13.38
CA THR A 101 22.07 -1.28 13.52
C THR A 101 23.35 -0.62 12.98
N ALA A 102 23.22 0.28 12.00
CA ALA A 102 24.35 0.98 11.39
C ALA A 102 25.22 1.73 12.42
N CYS A 103 24.60 2.23 13.50
CA CYS A 103 25.31 2.91 14.58
C CYS A 103 25.25 2.15 15.90
N HIS A 104 24.10 1.56 16.26
CA HIS A 104 23.87 0.97 17.58
C HIS A 104 24.45 -0.45 17.77
N THR A 105 25.03 -1.05 16.72
CA THR A 105 25.74 -2.33 16.86
C THR A 105 27.23 -2.14 17.14
N SER A 106 27.86 -1.17 16.47
CA SER A 106 29.30 -0.91 16.53
C SER A 106 29.68 0.33 17.34
N GLY A 107 28.70 1.15 17.74
CA GLY A 107 28.93 2.39 18.49
C GLY A 107 29.43 3.55 17.63
N VAL A 108 29.17 3.53 16.32
CA VAL A 108 29.60 4.59 15.39
C VAL A 108 29.07 5.94 15.86
N GLY A 109 29.93 6.96 15.84
CA GLY A 109 29.58 8.32 16.28
C GLY A 109 29.21 8.40 17.76
N ASN A 110 29.83 7.56 18.60
CA ASN A 110 29.53 7.40 20.03
C ASN A 110 28.07 7.00 20.30
N ALA A 111 27.43 6.28 19.37
CA ALA A 111 26.12 5.72 19.60
C ALA A 111 26.17 4.67 20.73
N PRO A 112 25.17 4.61 21.61
CA PRO A 112 25.10 3.58 22.63
C PRO A 112 24.88 2.22 21.96
N THR A 113 25.84 1.30 22.13
CA THR A 113 25.65 -0.10 21.76
C THR A 113 24.59 -0.74 22.65
N LEU A 114 24.08 -1.92 22.28
CA LEU A 114 23.09 -2.67 23.07
C LEU A 114 23.64 -3.23 24.40
N ASP A 115 24.74 -2.70 24.93
CA ASP A 115 25.30 -3.14 26.22
C ASP A 115 24.64 -2.38 27.38
N HIS A 116 24.33 -3.08 28.47
CA HIS A 116 23.70 -2.47 29.66
C HIS A 116 24.41 -1.22 30.17
N SER A 117 25.75 -1.22 30.17
CA SER A 117 26.58 -0.10 30.62
C SER A 117 26.30 1.22 29.89
N HIS A 118 25.83 1.17 28.64
CA HIS A 118 25.49 2.35 27.84
C HIS A 118 24.05 2.83 28.03
N TRP A 119 23.17 1.95 28.54
CA TRP A 119 21.73 2.20 28.63
C TRP A 119 21.24 2.47 30.04
N ASP A 120 21.88 1.98 31.10
CA ASP A 120 21.37 2.10 32.48
C ASP A 120 21.03 3.55 32.87
N LYS A 121 21.93 4.50 32.60
CA LYS A 121 21.70 5.94 32.87
C LYS A 121 20.66 6.56 31.94
N ARG A 122 20.48 6.01 30.74
CA ARG A 122 19.52 6.50 29.73
C ARG A 122 18.11 6.02 30.08
N LEU A 123 17.98 4.76 30.48
CA LEU A 123 16.73 4.16 30.97
C LEU A 123 16.19 4.90 32.21
N ALA A 124 17.09 5.39 33.08
CA ALA A 124 16.71 6.21 34.23
C ALA A 124 16.05 7.56 33.87
N GLN A 125 16.21 8.04 32.64
CA GLN A 125 15.55 9.27 32.15
C GLN A 125 14.09 9.02 31.74
N GLY A 126 13.66 7.76 31.68
CA GLY A 126 12.33 7.35 31.25
C GLY A 126 12.20 7.16 29.73
N LYS A 127 11.25 6.31 29.33
CA LYS A 127 11.01 5.95 27.93
C LYS A 127 10.63 7.13 27.05
N ASP A 128 9.77 8.03 27.55
CA ASP A 128 9.31 9.20 26.80
C ASP A 128 10.47 10.10 26.38
N THR A 129 11.47 10.25 27.25
CA THR A 129 12.70 10.99 26.95
C THR A 129 13.50 10.30 25.85
N LEU A 130 13.61 8.97 25.85
CA LEU A 130 14.30 8.21 24.80
C LEU A 130 13.60 8.33 23.45
N TYR A 131 12.27 8.23 23.45
CA TYR A 131 11.46 8.43 22.23
C TYR A 131 11.64 9.83 21.67
N LYS A 132 11.54 10.85 22.51
CA LYS A 132 11.73 12.24 22.10
C LYS A 132 13.09 12.46 21.45
N HIS A 133 14.16 11.99 22.10
CA HIS A 133 15.52 12.08 21.55
C HIS A 133 15.67 11.32 20.23
N ALA A 134 15.00 10.19 20.06
CA ALA A 134 15.03 9.43 18.82
C ALA A 134 14.23 10.10 17.68
N ILE A 135 13.13 10.78 17.99
CA ILE A 135 12.27 11.48 17.03
C ILE A 135 12.90 12.81 16.60
N GLU A 136 13.26 13.65 17.57
CA GLU A 136 13.76 15.01 17.36
C GLU A 136 15.26 15.05 17.04
N GLY A 137 15.98 13.95 17.33
CA GLY A 137 17.43 13.90 17.31
C GLY A 137 18.04 14.36 18.63
N TYR A 138 19.27 13.94 18.87
CA TYR A 138 19.97 14.23 20.12
C TYR A 138 21.47 14.37 19.89
N THR A 139 22.05 15.40 20.50
CA THR A 139 23.49 15.54 20.63
C THR A 139 23.85 15.41 22.11
N GLY A 140 24.59 14.36 22.43
CA GLY A 140 24.97 14.04 23.80
C GLY A 140 26.19 14.80 24.29
N PRO A 141 26.36 14.92 25.62
CA PRO A 141 27.53 15.54 26.24
C PRO A 141 28.83 14.74 26.00
N ASP A 142 28.68 13.47 25.62
CA ASP A 142 29.73 12.54 25.16
C ASP A 142 30.13 12.76 23.70
N GLY A 143 29.56 13.76 23.04
CA GLY A 143 29.76 14.02 21.61
C GLY A 143 29.02 13.04 20.70
N GLY A 144 28.15 12.19 21.25
CA GLY A 144 27.32 11.29 20.48
C GLY A 144 26.25 12.04 19.69
N ILE A 145 26.12 11.72 18.40
CA ILE A 145 25.13 12.35 17.52
C ILE A 145 24.12 11.30 17.07
N MET A 146 22.87 11.49 17.47
CA MET A 146 21.71 10.75 16.96
C MET A 146 20.90 11.68 16.05
N PRO A 147 20.84 11.43 14.72
CA PRO A 147 20.04 12.23 13.82
C PRO A 147 18.54 12.11 14.11
N PRO A 148 17.73 13.14 13.77
CA PRO A 148 16.28 13.05 13.88
C PRO A 148 15.74 11.84 13.14
N LYS A 149 14.84 11.08 13.78
CA LYS A 149 14.27 9.82 13.26
C LYS A 149 15.32 8.80 12.78
N GLY A 150 16.48 8.76 13.44
CA GLY A 150 17.58 7.87 13.03
C GLY A 150 18.13 8.14 11.62
N GLY A 151 17.88 9.33 11.07
CA GLY A 151 18.28 9.73 9.73
C GLY A 151 17.26 9.39 8.63
N ASN A 152 16.13 8.77 8.96
CA ASN A 152 15.07 8.45 8.01
C ASN A 152 13.78 9.20 8.33
N ALA A 153 13.53 10.30 7.61
CA ALA A 153 12.33 11.13 7.80
C ALA A 153 11.00 10.38 7.53
N GLY A 154 11.05 9.25 6.82
CA GLY A 154 9.89 8.42 6.50
C GLY A 154 9.42 7.52 7.64
N LEU A 155 10.17 7.39 8.75
CA LEU A 155 9.68 6.67 9.92
C LEU A 155 8.55 7.44 10.62
N SER A 156 7.46 6.73 10.94
CA SER A 156 6.44 7.26 11.84
C SER A 156 6.93 7.26 13.30
N GLU A 157 6.27 8.02 14.17
CA GLU A 157 6.64 8.06 15.59
C GLU A 157 6.42 6.69 16.25
N GLU A 158 5.36 5.98 15.86
CA GLU A 158 5.05 4.63 16.33
C GLU A 158 6.15 3.64 15.95
N GLN A 159 6.71 3.76 14.74
CA GLN A 159 7.83 2.93 14.30
C GLN A 159 9.09 3.21 15.12
N ILE A 160 9.33 4.48 15.48
CA ILE A 160 10.46 4.85 16.32
C ILE A 160 10.27 4.29 17.74
N HIS A 161 9.07 4.39 18.30
CA HIS A 161 8.76 3.80 19.62
C HIS A 161 9.01 2.29 19.61
N ALA A 162 8.52 1.58 18.59
CA ALA A 162 8.72 0.15 18.44
C ALA A 162 10.21 -0.23 18.35
N ALA A 163 11.01 0.53 17.59
CA ALA A 163 12.45 0.32 17.49
C ALA A 163 13.18 0.55 18.83
N VAL A 164 12.85 1.63 19.54
CA VAL A 164 13.45 1.95 20.85
C VAL A 164 13.06 0.91 21.91
N ASP A 165 11.81 0.47 21.92
CA ASP A 165 11.35 -0.61 22.82
C ASP A 165 12.05 -1.93 22.53
N TRP A 166 12.23 -2.26 21.25
CA TRP A 166 12.97 -3.45 20.87
C TRP A 166 14.43 -3.36 21.34
N MET A 167 15.11 -2.22 21.12
CA MET A 167 16.49 -2.03 21.57
C MET A 167 16.65 -2.17 23.08
N THR A 168 15.79 -1.49 23.85
CA THR A 168 15.84 -1.51 25.32
C THR A 168 15.44 -2.86 25.92
N SER A 169 14.69 -3.68 25.19
CA SER A 169 14.33 -5.05 25.60
C SER A 169 15.38 -6.11 25.22
N ASN A 170 16.33 -5.77 24.35
CA ASN A 170 17.35 -6.70 23.82
C ASN A 170 18.78 -6.27 24.20
N LEU A 171 18.92 -5.62 25.36
CA LEU A 171 20.21 -5.27 25.93
C LEU A 171 20.99 -6.53 26.36
N LYS A 172 22.32 -6.45 26.29
CA LYS A 172 23.29 -7.50 26.61
C LYS A 172 24.12 -7.15 27.84
#